data_AF-R9KBJ0-F1
#
_entry.id   AF-R9KBJ0-F1
#
_cell.length_a   1.000
_cell.length_b   1.000
_cell.length_c   1.000
_cell.angle_alpha   90.00
_cell.angle_beta   90.00
_cell.angle_gamma   90.00
#
_symmetry.space_group_name_H-M   'P 1'
#
loop_
_entity.id
_entity.type
_entity.pdbx_description
1 polymer ?
#
loop_
_entity_poly.entity_id
_entity_poly.type
_entity_poly.pdbx_seq_one_letter_code
_entity_poly.pdbx_strand_id
1 'polypeptide(L)'
;MQTVRTEQRKMREIRTGICRKVQKDHRGMSLVEVIVAITILGIVAVPVLHSLTTAMVYNQKARTRQEMTLTAESIMETFKGYDLPILFERFGGSGDASKKGEGGKGGTGIEGIDFETVDTDSGYRYKSEPFTIPYTAGAKTAKKYTFYIDDMKADNGKLYDVTITAEPNSIEDIMEPTQMEPTRDAVFLGNRDYDTQAHSKAVEDFLTNHKSDLLAEFGANAYADIGGEKQEITAALIESGMSIESYIKLDEKHLTFNIEEKDDNYEVNVELEFTYHFAEYPYYVKKGHSSVPDEYESMEGSTDGGTPAPKPDEWESKSLTWNNSTNAFAYSVTLPDAQIYKNPVEAKLGRLFIYYYPNYNLKPEPGTDSGVDKIIINNKTNITKFQCYILKQRTDALSNNSLKTKENGYKAYVEIKNPSGGSCEVFHNFKDNIGGGSSTTEPSITGAVGDYSYATPQLTTRFEKQEVLSYKLTLDVKQEGRPITTIVSTMNEKIKKSEE
;
A
#
# COMPACT_ATOMS: atom_id res chain seq x y z
N MET A 1 -56.26 72.01 -56.25
CA MET A 1 -55.72 70.66 -56.57
C MET A 1 -54.22 70.63 -56.93
N GLN A 2 -53.56 71.76 -57.21
CA GLN A 2 -52.10 71.79 -57.48
C GLN A 2 -51.23 71.86 -56.22
N THR A 3 -51.73 72.43 -55.12
CA THR A 3 -50.96 72.61 -53.87
C THR A 3 -50.67 71.31 -53.12
N VAL A 4 -51.56 70.31 -53.23
CA VAL A 4 -51.40 69.00 -52.56
C VAL A 4 -50.35 68.11 -53.27
N ARG A 5 -50.16 68.29 -54.59
CA ARG A 5 -49.17 67.53 -55.37
C ARG A 5 -47.74 67.99 -55.10
N THR A 6 -47.52 69.25 -54.72
CA THR A 6 -46.18 69.79 -54.43
C THR A 6 -45.66 69.33 -53.07
N GLU A 7 -46.52 69.30 -52.06
CA GLU A 7 -46.20 68.79 -50.71
C GLU A 7 -45.91 67.29 -50.71
N GLN A 8 -46.66 66.48 -51.48
CA GLN A 8 -46.37 65.05 -51.60
C GLN A 8 -45.07 64.75 -52.36
N ARG A 9 -44.63 65.64 -53.26
CA ARG A 9 -43.36 65.50 -53.98
C ARG A 9 -42.17 65.83 -53.07
N LYS A 10 -42.27 66.88 -52.24
CA LYS A 10 -41.30 67.20 -51.18
C LYS A 10 -41.21 66.10 -50.12
N MET A 11 -42.34 65.56 -49.66
CA MET A 11 -42.38 64.44 -48.71
C MET A 11 -41.79 63.13 -49.28
N ARG A 12 -41.95 62.87 -50.58
CA ARG A 12 -41.30 61.72 -51.24
C ARG A 12 -39.79 61.90 -51.38
N GLU A 13 -39.31 63.09 -51.72
CA GLU A 13 -37.86 63.39 -51.82
C GLU A 13 -37.18 63.38 -50.45
N ILE A 14 -37.86 63.81 -49.38
CA ILE A 14 -37.34 63.72 -48.02
C ILE A 14 -37.29 62.26 -47.54
N ARG A 15 -38.27 61.41 -47.89
CA ARG A 15 -38.24 59.97 -47.57
C ARG A 15 -37.17 59.20 -48.36
N THR A 16 -36.95 59.50 -49.63
CA THR A 16 -35.87 58.86 -50.42
C THR A 16 -34.49 59.43 -50.14
N GLY A 17 -34.37 60.66 -49.63
CA GLY A 17 -33.12 61.27 -49.19
C GLY A 17 -32.64 60.78 -47.81
N ILE A 18 -33.57 60.51 -46.88
CA ILE A 18 -33.23 60.00 -45.54
C ILE A 18 -32.88 58.50 -45.57
N CYS A 19 -33.50 57.71 -46.45
CA CYS A 19 -33.15 56.29 -46.62
C CYS A 19 -31.94 56.02 -47.53
N ARG A 20 -31.29 57.05 -48.10
CA ARG A 20 -30.02 56.93 -48.85
C ARG A 20 -28.78 57.39 -48.05
N LYS A 21 -28.87 57.46 -46.72
CA LYS A 21 -27.73 57.69 -45.83
C LYS A 21 -27.62 56.69 -44.67
N VAL A 22 -28.15 55.49 -44.88
CA VAL A 22 -27.71 54.29 -44.13
C VAL A 22 -27.52 53.14 -45.12
N GLN A 23 -26.92 53.42 -46.27
CA GLN A 23 -26.03 52.43 -46.86
C GLN A 23 -24.73 52.57 -46.05
N LYS A 24 -24.53 51.71 -45.04
CA LYS A 24 -23.16 51.33 -44.70
C LYS A 24 -22.64 50.70 -45.99
N ASP A 25 -21.87 51.47 -46.74
CA ASP A 25 -21.07 50.95 -47.83
C ASP A 25 -20.20 49.83 -47.23
N HIS A 26 -20.61 48.59 -47.43
CA HIS A 26 -19.77 47.41 -47.22
C HIS A 26 -18.75 47.31 -48.36
N ARG A 27 -18.06 48.41 -48.68
CA ARG A 27 -17.09 48.50 -49.78
C ARG A 27 -15.64 48.66 -49.31
N GLY A 28 -15.38 48.46 -48.02
CA GLY A 28 -14.05 48.36 -47.46
C GLY A 28 -14.11 48.29 -45.94
N MET A 29 -13.40 47.34 -45.35
CA MET A 29 -13.20 47.23 -43.90
C MET A 29 -12.63 48.56 -43.38
N SER A 30 -13.19 49.15 -42.32
CA SER A 30 -12.61 50.38 -41.76
C SER A 30 -11.23 50.07 -41.19
N LEU A 31 -10.23 50.91 -41.50
CA LEU A 31 -8.88 50.77 -40.97
C LEU A 31 -8.88 50.64 -39.43
N VAL A 32 -9.78 51.36 -38.76
CA VAL A 32 -9.93 51.31 -37.30
C VAL A 32 -10.43 49.94 -36.83
N GLU A 33 -11.40 49.33 -37.54
CA GLU A 33 -11.90 47.99 -37.20
C GLU A 33 -10.80 46.94 -37.38
N VAL A 34 -9.97 47.06 -38.42
CA VAL A 34 -8.79 46.20 -38.64
C VAL A 34 -7.79 46.34 -37.49
N ILE A 35 -7.48 47.57 -37.10
CA ILE A 35 -6.49 47.86 -36.04
C ILE A 35 -6.99 47.34 -34.68
N VAL A 36 -8.26 47.56 -34.33
CA VAL A 36 -8.82 47.05 -33.08
C VAL A 36 -8.86 45.52 -33.08
N ALA A 37 -9.28 44.89 -34.19
CA ALA A 37 -9.34 43.43 -34.29
C ALA A 37 -7.95 42.78 -34.18
N ILE A 38 -6.93 43.29 -34.89
CA ILE A 38 -5.56 42.75 -34.82
C ILE A 38 -4.92 42.99 -33.45
N THR A 39 -5.26 44.10 -32.77
CA THR A 39 -4.76 44.40 -31.42
C THR A 39 -5.34 43.43 -30.40
N ILE A 40 -6.66 43.21 -30.39
CA ILE A 40 -7.30 42.24 -29.48
C ILE A 40 -6.80 40.82 -29.78
N LEU A 41 -6.70 40.45 -31.06
CA LEU A 41 -6.16 39.16 -31.47
C LEU A 41 -4.71 38.98 -30.97
N GLY A 42 -3.86 40.00 -31.07
CA GLY A 42 -2.48 39.95 -30.58
C GLY A 42 -2.41 39.78 -29.06
N ILE A 43 -3.23 40.52 -28.31
CA ILE A 43 -3.29 40.43 -26.85
C ILE A 43 -3.69 39.03 -26.38
N VAL A 44 -4.62 38.37 -27.09
CA VAL A 44 -5.11 37.03 -26.71
C VAL A 44 -4.22 35.91 -27.27
N ALA A 45 -3.74 36.03 -28.50
CA ALA A 45 -3.02 34.96 -29.18
C ALA A 45 -1.64 34.68 -28.57
N VAL A 46 -0.93 35.70 -28.09
CA VAL A 46 0.43 35.53 -27.53
C VAL A 46 0.43 34.63 -26.27
N PRO A 47 -0.41 34.89 -25.24
CA PRO A 47 -0.50 33.99 -24.08
C PRO A 47 -1.04 32.59 -24.41
N VAL A 48 -1.98 32.49 -25.35
CA VAL A 48 -2.53 31.19 -25.78
C VAL A 48 -1.47 30.35 -26.48
N LEU A 49 -0.68 30.93 -27.38
CA LEU A 49 0.39 30.20 -28.06
C LEU A 49 1.51 29.81 -27.07
N HIS A 50 1.83 30.68 -26.11
CA HIS A 50 2.81 30.36 -25.08
C HIS A 50 2.34 29.23 -24.15
N SER A 51 1.08 29.24 -23.71
CA SER A 51 0.52 28.17 -22.88
C SER A 51 0.39 26.86 -23.64
N LEU A 52 -0.01 26.88 -24.91
CA LEU A 52 -0.09 25.68 -25.75
C LEU A 52 1.29 25.06 -26.00
N THR A 53 2.28 25.87 -26.39
CA THR A 53 3.65 25.40 -26.61
C THR A 53 4.26 24.85 -25.33
N THR A 54 4.02 25.51 -24.20
CA THR A 54 4.43 25.05 -22.88
C THR A 54 3.77 23.71 -22.53
N ALA A 55 2.45 23.58 -22.69
CA ALA A 55 1.71 22.35 -22.44
C ALA A 55 2.20 21.19 -23.30
N MET A 56 2.49 21.42 -24.59
CA MET A 56 3.08 20.40 -25.47
C MET A 56 4.42 19.90 -24.94
N VAL A 57 5.31 20.80 -24.50
CA VAL A 57 6.60 20.44 -23.91
C VAL A 57 6.42 19.66 -22.61
N TYR A 58 5.49 20.07 -21.74
CA TYR A 58 5.19 19.33 -20.51
C TYR A 58 4.61 17.94 -20.79
N ASN A 59 3.69 17.81 -21.74
CA ASN A 59 3.10 16.53 -22.11
C ASN A 59 4.15 15.58 -22.71
N GLN A 60 5.06 16.08 -23.53
CA GLN A 60 6.15 15.28 -24.06
C GLN A 60 7.09 14.78 -22.95
N LYS A 61 7.41 15.65 -21.97
CA LYS A 61 8.21 15.27 -20.79
C LYS A 61 7.50 14.24 -19.92
N ALA A 62 6.20 14.42 -19.69
CA ALA A 62 5.39 13.50 -18.90
C ALA A 62 5.34 12.11 -19.56
N ARG A 63 5.10 12.04 -20.87
CA ARG A 63 5.12 10.80 -21.64
C ARG A 63 6.48 10.10 -21.57
N THR A 64 7.57 10.86 -21.77
CA THR A 64 8.93 10.31 -21.66
C THR A 64 9.18 9.73 -20.27
N ARG A 65 8.76 10.42 -19.21
CA ARG A 65 8.91 9.91 -17.83
C ARG A 65 8.10 8.65 -17.59
N GLN A 66 6.86 8.60 -18.07
CA GLN A 66 6.00 7.42 -17.93
C GLN A 66 6.59 6.22 -18.65
N GLU A 67 7.00 6.38 -19.90
CA GLU A 67 7.67 5.32 -20.69
C GLU A 67 8.93 4.82 -19.96
N MET A 68 9.78 5.73 -19.47
CA MET A 68 10.99 5.35 -18.74
C MET A 68 10.72 4.69 -17.38
N THR A 69 9.64 5.06 -16.68
CA THR A 69 9.23 4.35 -15.46
C THR A 69 8.84 2.91 -15.78
N LEU A 70 8.06 2.67 -16.84
CA LEU A 70 7.69 1.31 -17.23
C LEU A 70 8.92 0.47 -17.63
N THR A 71 9.84 1.04 -18.40
CA THR A 71 11.11 0.37 -18.73
C THR A 71 11.92 0.07 -17.48
N ALA A 72 12.02 1.02 -16.55
CA ALA A 72 12.74 0.84 -15.29
C ALA A 72 12.11 -0.23 -14.40
N GLU A 73 10.77 -0.32 -14.34
CA GLU A 73 10.05 -1.40 -13.66
C GLU A 73 10.38 -2.76 -14.28
N SER A 74 10.34 -2.85 -15.61
CA SER A 74 10.70 -4.09 -16.33
C SER A 74 12.15 -4.51 -16.08
N ILE A 75 13.08 -3.55 -16.06
CA ILE A 75 14.49 -3.81 -15.72
C ILE A 75 14.61 -4.31 -14.29
N MET A 76 13.94 -3.66 -13.33
CA MET A 76 13.96 -4.04 -11.92
C MET A 76 13.41 -5.45 -11.70
N GLU A 77 12.29 -5.82 -12.33
CA GLU A 77 11.72 -7.16 -12.23
C GLU A 77 12.64 -8.23 -12.82
N THR A 78 13.19 -7.98 -14.01
CA THR A 78 14.10 -8.93 -14.65
C THR A 78 15.41 -9.06 -13.86
N PHE A 79 15.91 -7.95 -13.30
CA PHE A 79 17.10 -7.94 -12.46
C PHE A 79 16.93 -8.78 -11.20
N LYS A 80 15.78 -8.67 -10.51
CA LYS A 80 15.44 -9.49 -9.33
C LYS A 80 15.32 -10.98 -9.63
N GLY A 81 15.08 -11.35 -10.88
CA GLY A 81 14.99 -12.75 -11.32
C GLY A 81 16.34 -13.47 -11.43
N TYR A 82 17.47 -12.75 -11.33
CA TYR A 82 18.81 -13.34 -11.41
C TYR A 82 19.49 -13.43 -10.04
N ASP A 83 20.18 -14.54 -9.79
CA ASP A 83 21.12 -14.64 -8.67
C ASP A 83 22.35 -13.75 -8.90
N LEU A 84 22.98 -13.25 -7.83
CA LEU A 84 24.16 -12.39 -7.92
C LEU A 84 25.31 -12.95 -8.79
N PRO A 85 25.67 -14.26 -8.71
CA PRO A 85 26.71 -14.81 -9.57
C PRO A 85 26.39 -14.68 -11.07
N ILE A 86 25.11 -14.86 -11.44
CA ILE A 86 24.64 -14.71 -12.83
C ILE A 86 24.70 -13.24 -13.23
N LEU A 87 24.30 -12.33 -12.33
CA LEU A 87 24.43 -10.89 -12.57
C LEU A 87 25.88 -10.47 -12.79
N PHE A 88 26.83 -11.04 -12.05
CA PHE A 88 28.26 -10.74 -12.26
C PHE A 88 28.74 -11.21 -13.64
N GLU A 89 28.29 -12.37 -14.11
CA GLU A 89 28.61 -12.83 -15.46
C GLU A 89 27.98 -11.92 -16.53
N ARG A 90 26.69 -11.61 -16.36
CA ARG A 90 25.92 -10.80 -17.31
C ARG A 90 26.39 -9.36 -17.37
N PHE A 91 26.82 -8.75 -16.27
CA PHE A 91 27.32 -7.37 -16.26
C PHE A 91 28.85 -7.28 -16.39
N GLY A 92 29.60 -8.35 -16.09
CA GLY A 92 31.06 -8.38 -16.14
C GLY A 92 31.67 -8.78 -17.49
N GLY A 93 30.88 -9.39 -18.37
CA GLY A 93 31.26 -9.68 -19.76
C GLY A 93 31.74 -11.08 -20.09
N SER A 94 31.37 -11.54 -21.30
CA SER A 94 31.82 -12.81 -21.89
C SER A 94 32.89 -12.56 -22.97
N GLY A 95 34.11 -12.21 -22.56
CA GLY A 95 35.23 -12.06 -23.49
C GLY A 95 36.57 -11.86 -22.77
N ASP A 96 37.59 -12.63 -23.17
CA ASP A 96 38.96 -12.68 -22.62
C ASP A 96 39.06 -12.80 -21.08
N ALA A 97 39.58 -13.93 -20.61
CA ALA A 97 39.76 -14.23 -19.19
C ALA A 97 40.61 -13.18 -18.43
N SER A 98 41.38 -12.34 -19.13
CA SER A 98 42.21 -11.29 -18.57
C SER A 98 41.48 -9.98 -18.23
N LYS A 99 40.22 -9.81 -18.66
CA LYS A 99 39.36 -8.64 -18.33
C LYS A 99 38.16 -8.99 -17.46
N LYS A 100 38.09 -10.24 -16.96
CA LYS A 100 37.06 -10.70 -16.03
C LYS A 100 37.27 -10.06 -14.66
N GLY A 101 36.32 -9.26 -14.21
CA GLY A 101 36.33 -8.68 -12.86
C GLY A 101 35.48 -7.43 -12.74
N GLU A 102 35.33 -6.93 -11.51
CA GLU A 102 34.65 -5.68 -11.20
C GLU A 102 35.17 -4.53 -12.08
N GLY A 103 34.25 -3.87 -12.79
CA GLY A 103 34.56 -2.81 -13.75
C GLY A 103 34.91 -3.28 -15.18
N GLY A 104 34.93 -4.59 -15.44
CA GLY A 104 35.02 -5.15 -16.80
C GLY A 104 33.79 -4.81 -17.65
N LYS A 105 34.01 -4.54 -18.94
CA LYS A 105 32.97 -4.16 -19.92
C LYS A 105 32.73 -5.29 -20.91
N GLY A 106 31.50 -5.40 -21.40
CA GLY A 106 31.12 -6.37 -22.43
C GLY A 106 30.19 -7.49 -21.95
N GLY A 107 29.43 -7.20 -20.89
CA GLY A 107 28.30 -8.00 -20.43
C GLY A 107 27.25 -8.29 -21.51
N THR A 108 26.45 -9.33 -21.31
CA THR A 108 25.20 -9.53 -22.06
C THR A 108 24.03 -8.77 -21.44
N GLY A 109 24.19 -8.26 -20.21
CA GLY A 109 23.22 -7.43 -19.53
C GLY A 109 21.91 -8.13 -19.20
N ILE A 110 20.86 -7.32 -19.13
CA ILE A 110 19.46 -7.74 -18.93
C ILE A 110 18.86 -8.08 -20.29
N GLU A 111 18.13 -9.19 -20.35
CA GLU A 111 17.47 -9.62 -21.58
C GLU A 111 16.48 -8.57 -22.08
N GLY A 112 16.52 -8.28 -23.39
CA GLY A 112 15.66 -7.28 -24.02
C GLY A 112 16.08 -5.82 -23.81
N ILE A 113 17.19 -5.57 -23.11
CA ILE A 113 17.76 -4.23 -22.94
C ILE A 113 19.05 -4.16 -23.72
N ASP A 114 19.12 -3.26 -24.69
CA ASP A 114 20.31 -3.00 -25.49
C ASP A 114 20.95 -1.66 -25.10
N PHE A 115 22.24 -1.51 -25.39
CA PHE A 115 22.96 -0.23 -25.32
C PHE A 115 23.46 0.17 -26.70
N GLU A 116 23.69 1.47 -26.89
CA GLU A 116 24.37 2.00 -28.06
C GLU A 116 25.83 2.29 -27.72
N THR A 117 26.76 1.86 -28.58
CA THR A 117 28.19 2.15 -28.36
C THR A 117 28.49 3.59 -28.78
N VAL A 118 28.51 4.50 -27.81
CA VAL A 118 28.82 5.93 -28.00
C VAL A 118 30.29 6.19 -27.73
N ASP A 119 30.83 5.61 -26.66
CA ASP A 119 32.21 5.76 -26.25
C ASP A 119 32.78 4.47 -25.67
N THR A 120 33.96 4.57 -25.05
CA THR A 120 34.62 3.42 -24.43
C THR A 120 33.94 2.96 -23.14
N ASP A 121 33.12 3.80 -22.53
CA ASP A 121 32.39 3.60 -21.27
C ASP A 121 30.98 3.01 -21.46
N SER A 122 30.41 3.05 -22.67
CA SER A 122 29.13 2.41 -23.01
C SER A 122 29.10 0.90 -22.69
N GLY A 123 27.94 0.43 -22.21
CA GLY A 123 27.66 -0.98 -21.97
C GLY A 123 27.42 -1.35 -20.51
N TYR A 124 27.53 -2.65 -20.23
CA TYR A 124 27.30 -3.18 -18.89
C TYR A 124 28.59 -3.28 -18.09
N ARG A 125 28.50 -2.93 -16.81
CA ARG A 125 29.55 -3.13 -15.81
C ARG A 125 28.97 -3.23 -14.42
N TYR A 126 29.74 -3.77 -13.47
CA TYR A 126 29.39 -3.74 -12.05
C TYR A 126 30.60 -3.40 -11.18
N LYS A 127 30.35 -2.90 -9.97
CA LYS A 127 31.36 -2.62 -8.94
C LYS A 127 30.90 -3.19 -7.61
N SER A 128 31.82 -3.61 -6.76
CA SER A 128 31.50 -3.91 -5.36
C SER A 128 32.32 -3.08 -4.39
N GLU A 129 31.76 -2.82 -3.20
CA GLU A 129 32.45 -2.15 -2.10
C GLU A 129 32.07 -2.81 -0.77
N PRO A 130 32.99 -2.86 0.22
CA PRO A 130 32.66 -3.38 1.53
C PRO A 130 31.59 -2.51 2.19
N PHE A 131 30.60 -3.15 2.80
CA PHE A 131 29.48 -2.49 3.47
C PHE A 131 29.22 -3.14 4.84
N THR A 132 29.02 -2.30 5.85
CA THR A 132 28.67 -2.75 7.19
C THR A 132 27.17 -2.61 7.37
N ILE A 133 26.47 -3.73 7.59
CA ILE A 133 25.02 -3.73 7.77
C ILE A 133 24.69 -2.99 9.08
N PRO A 134 24.01 -1.83 9.05
CA PRO A 134 23.56 -1.19 10.27
C PRO A 134 22.47 -2.07 10.88
N TYR A 135 22.42 -2.17 12.22
CA TYR A 135 21.36 -2.87 12.97
C TYR A 135 21.44 -4.41 13.11
N THR A 136 22.59 -5.04 12.85
CA THR A 136 22.83 -6.46 13.24
C THR A 136 23.78 -6.56 14.43
N ALA A 137 23.44 -7.37 15.44
CA ALA A 137 24.32 -7.66 16.56
C ALA A 137 25.52 -8.49 16.07
N GLY A 138 26.73 -7.94 16.20
CA GLY A 138 27.91 -8.42 15.48
C GLY A 138 27.95 -7.81 14.09
N ALA A 139 28.90 -6.91 13.84
CA ALA A 139 29.05 -6.21 12.56
C ALA A 139 29.36 -7.22 11.44
N LYS A 140 28.32 -7.80 10.83
CA LYS A 140 28.45 -8.65 9.65
C LYS A 140 28.79 -7.74 8.47
N THR A 141 29.95 -7.96 7.88
CA THR A 141 30.39 -7.26 6.67
C THR A 141 29.84 -7.98 5.45
N ALA A 142 29.17 -7.23 4.58
CA ALA A 142 28.69 -7.69 3.28
C ALA A 142 29.29 -6.80 2.18
N LYS A 143 29.00 -7.11 0.92
CA LYS A 143 29.40 -6.27 -0.20
C LYS A 143 28.18 -5.52 -0.73
N LYS A 144 28.30 -4.21 -0.91
CA LYS A 144 27.35 -3.42 -1.70
C LYS A 144 27.75 -3.52 -3.16
N TYR A 145 26.77 -3.73 -4.03
CA TYR A 145 26.99 -3.86 -5.46
C TYR A 145 26.33 -2.72 -6.21
N THR A 146 27.00 -2.19 -7.23
CA THR A 146 26.41 -1.22 -8.15
C THR A 146 26.59 -1.71 -9.57
N PHE A 147 25.49 -1.89 -10.28
CA PHE A 147 25.41 -2.32 -11.67
C PHE A 147 25.06 -1.13 -12.55
N TYR A 148 25.65 -1.07 -13.73
CA TYR A 148 25.49 0.03 -14.66
C TYR A 148 25.08 -0.49 -16.03
N ILE A 149 24.18 0.25 -16.66
CA ILE A 149 23.86 0.17 -18.08
C ILE A 149 24.11 1.56 -18.63
N ASP A 150 25.32 1.78 -19.13
CA ASP A 150 25.73 3.06 -19.71
C ASP A 150 25.26 3.10 -21.19
N ASP A 151 24.67 4.22 -21.62
CA ASP A 151 24.11 4.42 -22.97
C ASP A 151 23.00 3.42 -23.38
N MET A 152 22.09 3.10 -22.46
CA MET A 152 20.92 2.26 -22.73
C MET A 152 20.05 2.87 -23.84
N LYS A 153 19.77 2.07 -24.86
CA LYS A 153 18.91 2.48 -25.96
C LYS A 153 17.45 2.26 -25.60
N ALA A 154 16.69 3.34 -25.47
CA ALA A 154 15.24 3.26 -25.31
C ALA A 154 14.50 3.30 -26.65
N ASP A 155 13.26 2.81 -26.66
CA ASP A 155 12.39 2.78 -27.85
C ASP A 155 12.14 4.16 -28.49
N ASN A 156 12.22 5.22 -27.67
CA ASN A 156 12.09 6.59 -28.13
C ASN A 156 13.32 7.13 -28.87
N GLY A 157 14.34 6.28 -29.09
CA GLY A 157 15.57 6.61 -29.81
C GLY A 157 16.56 7.46 -29.02
N LYS A 158 16.32 7.69 -27.72
CA LYS A 158 17.23 8.40 -26.83
C LYS A 158 18.01 7.42 -25.97
N LEU A 159 19.17 7.90 -25.52
CA LEU A 159 20.07 7.16 -24.65
C LEU A 159 19.89 7.57 -23.19
N TYR A 160 20.00 6.59 -22.31
CA TYR A 160 19.81 6.74 -20.88
C TYR A 160 20.87 5.94 -20.11
N ASP A 161 21.30 6.48 -18.97
CA ASP A 161 22.18 5.77 -18.05
C ASP A 161 21.33 5.18 -16.92
N VAL A 162 21.44 3.87 -16.72
CA VAL A 162 20.76 3.17 -15.64
C VAL A 162 21.78 2.73 -14.61
N THR A 163 21.54 3.06 -13.34
CA THR A 163 22.35 2.60 -12.21
C THR A 163 21.48 1.82 -11.25
N ILE A 164 21.83 0.55 -10.99
CA ILE A 164 21.13 -0.31 -10.03
C ILE A 164 22.07 -0.55 -8.84
N THR A 165 21.68 -0.08 -7.67
CA THR A 165 22.43 -0.24 -6.43
C THR A 165 21.77 -1.30 -5.56
N ALA A 166 22.50 -2.37 -5.25
CA ALA A 166 22.11 -3.39 -4.29
C ALA A 166 22.87 -3.18 -2.97
N GLU A 167 22.20 -2.56 -2.00
CA GLU A 167 22.75 -2.27 -0.68
C GLU A 167 22.34 -3.34 0.34
N PRO A 168 23.27 -4.00 1.03
CA PRO A 168 22.96 -4.98 2.08
C PRO A 168 22.08 -4.35 3.17
N ASN A 169 20.95 -4.98 3.48
CA ASN A 169 19.95 -4.44 4.39
C ASN A 169 19.81 -5.27 5.68
N SER A 170 19.53 -6.56 5.55
CA SER A 170 19.28 -7.46 6.68
C SER A 170 19.77 -8.86 6.36
N ILE A 171 20.21 -9.60 7.38
CA ILE A 171 20.40 -11.05 7.28
C ILE A 171 19.23 -11.70 7.98
N GLU A 172 18.58 -12.59 7.27
CA GLU A 172 17.35 -13.24 7.68
C GLU A 172 17.52 -14.74 7.59
N ASP A 173 17.02 -15.43 8.60
CA ASP A 173 16.90 -16.86 8.58
C ASP A 173 15.61 -17.23 7.87
N ILE A 174 15.69 -17.70 6.63
CA ILE A 174 14.55 -18.20 5.88
C ILE A 174 14.48 -19.72 5.98
N MET A 175 13.26 -20.24 5.92
CA MET A 175 12.99 -21.67 5.88
C MET A 175 12.65 -22.05 4.46
N GLU A 176 13.52 -22.84 3.83
CA GLU A 176 13.26 -23.38 2.50
C GLU A 176 12.92 -24.88 2.59
N PRO A 177 11.84 -25.33 1.95
CA PRO A 177 11.57 -26.76 1.80
C PRO A 177 12.65 -27.39 0.92
N THR A 178 13.20 -28.53 1.35
CA THR A 178 14.31 -29.20 0.64
C THR A 178 13.94 -29.67 -0.77
N GLN A 179 12.67 -30.03 -1.01
CA GLN A 179 12.11 -30.35 -2.32
C GLN A 179 10.62 -29.98 -2.38
N MET A 180 10.25 -29.09 -3.30
CA MET A 180 8.85 -28.80 -3.63
C MET A 180 8.40 -29.61 -4.84
N GLU A 181 7.18 -30.14 -4.78
CA GLU A 181 6.49 -30.88 -5.83
C GLU A 181 5.35 -29.99 -6.36
N PRO A 182 5.49 -29.34 -7.53
CA PRO A 182 4.51 -28.38 -8.05
C PRO A 182 3.09 -28.94 -8.21
N THR A 183 2.99 -30.26 -8.37
CA THR A 183 1.73 -30.98 -8.60
C THR A 183 1.04 -31.41 -7.31
N ARG A 184 1.70 -31.29 -6.14
CA ARG A 184 1.22 -31.81 -4.86
C ARG A 184 1.32 -30.81 -3.71
N ASP A 185 1.98 -29.69 -3.95
CA ASP A 185 2.21 -28.64 -2.96
C ASP A 185 1.44 -27.37 -3.31
N ALA A 186 0.60 -26.94 -2.38
CA ALA A 186 0.00 -25.62 -2.41
C ALA A 186 0.88 -24.63 -1.63
N VAL A 187 1.10 -23.44 -2.19
CA VAL A 187 1.95 -22.42 -1.55
C VAL A 187 1.18 -21.11 -1.46
N PHE A 188 1.07 -20.57 -0.26
CA PHE A 188 0.54 -19.25 0.02
C PHE A 188 1.64 -18.33 0.53
N LEU A 189 1.82 -17.22 -0.19
CA LEU A 189 2.68 -16.12 0.21
C LEU A 189 1.79 -14.95 0.62
N GLY A 190 1.74 -14.68 1.93
CA GLY A 190 1.02 -13.53 2.47
C GLY A 190 1.63 -12.23 1.95
N ASN A 191 0.78 -11.25 1.64
CA ASN A 191 1.22 -9.91 1.29
C ASN A 191 1.14 -9.01 2.53
N ARG A 192 2.18 -8.20 2.76
CA ARG A 192 2.24 -7.24 3.85
C ARG A 192 1.18 -6.14 3.73
N ASP A 193 0.77 -5.81 2.51
CA ASP A 193 -0.13 -4.69 2.27
C ASP A 193 -1.60 -5.05 2.57
N TYR A 194 -1.92 -6.32 2.81
CA TYR A 194 -3.29 -6.78 3.10
C TYR A 194 -3.90 -6.08 4.31
N ASP A 195 -3.15 -5.93 5.40
CA ASP A 195 -3.65 -5.29 6.62
C ASP A 195 -3.96 -3.79 6.39
N THR A 196 -3.12 -3.08 5.62
CA THR A 196 -3.33 -1.67 5.27
C THR A 196 -4.49 -1.50 4.30
N GLN A 197 -4.55 -2.32 3.25
CA GLN A 197 -5.64 -2.29 2.26
C GLN A 197 -6.99 -2.61 2.92
N ALA A 198 -7.01 -3.60 3.81
CA ALA A 198 -8.19 -3.94 4.58
C ALA A 198 -8.65 -2.76 5.42
N HIS A 199 -7.73 -2.11 6.16
CA HIS A 199 -8.06 -0.96 6.99
C HIS A 199 -8.64 0.21 6.18
N SER A 200 -8.02 0.57 5.05
CA SER A 200 -8.52 1.64 4.18
C SER A 200 -9.94 1.34 3.66
N LYS A 201 -10.20 0.10 3.23
CA LYS A 201 -11.54 -0.33 2.79
C LYS A 201 -12.54 -0.34 3.94
N ALA A 202 -12.10 -0.69 5.14
CA ALA A 202 -12.88 -0.64 6.37
C ALA A 202 -13.37 0.79 6.68
N VAL A 203 -12.48 1.78 6.56
CA VAL A 203 -12.81 3.21 6.75
C VAL A 203 -13.83 3.68 5.72
N GLU A 204 -13.63 3.33 4.44
CA GLU A 204 -14.54 3.67 3.35
C GLU A 204 -15.94 3.08 3.57
N ASP A 205 -16.00 1.79 3.89
CA ASP A 205 -17.26 1.07 4.15
C ASP A 205 -17.99 1.66 5.36
N PHE A 206 -17.27 1.96 6.44
CA PHE A 206 -17.82 2.58 7.63
C PHE A 206 -18.48 3.94 7.34
N LEU A 207 -17.78 4.82 6.60
CA LEU A 207 -18.30 6.13 6.22
C LEU A 207 -19.52 6.04 5.30
N THR A 208 -19.55 5.01 4.44
CA THR A 208 -20.60 4.80 3.45
C THR A 208 -21.86 4.21 4.08
N ASN A 209 -21.71 3.17 4.89
CA ASN A 209 -22.79 2.29 5.31
C ASN A 209 -23.19 2.42 6.80
N HIS A 210 -22.28 2.88 7.67
CA HIS A 210 -22.49 2.86 9.14
C HIS A 210 -22.57 4.25 9.81
N LYS A 211 -22.49 5.33 9.02
CA LYS A 211 -22.56 6.71 9.52
C LYS A 211 -23.83 7.02 10.31
N SER A 212 -24.99 6.57 9.85
CA SER A 212 -26.27 6.83 10.53
C SER A 212 -26.33 6.16 11.90
N ASP A 213 -25.77 4.95 11.97
CA ASP A 213 -25.77 4.13 13.17
C ASP A 213 -24.82 4.75 14.21
N LEU A 214 -23.61 5.14 13.78
CA LEU A 214 -22.66 5.87 14.63
C LEU A 214 -23.27 7.16 15.21
N LEU A 215 -23.99 7.92 14.38
CA LEU A 215 -24.64 9.16 14.84
C LEU A 215 -25.70 8.89 15.92
N ALA A 216 -26.43 7.76 15.82
CA ALA A 216 -27.41 7.38 16.83
C ALA A 216 -26.74 7.02 18.17
N GLU A 217 -25.57 6.39 18.14
CA GLU A 217 -24.82 5.98 19.34
C GLU A 217 -24.27 7.15 20.15
N PHE A 218 -23.87 8.24 19.49
CA PHE A 218 -23.44 9.46 20.19
C PHE A 218 -24.58 10.10 21.02
N GLY A 219 -25.83 9.89 20.60
CA GLY A 219 -27.00 10.51 21.22
C GLY A 219 -27.11 12.01 20.97
N ALA A 220 -28.21 12.61 21.45
CA ALA A 220 -28.46 14.04 21.25
C ALA A 220 -27.49 14.93 22.02
N ASN A 221 -27.11 16.07 21.44
CA ASN A 221 -26.20 17.07 22.01
C ASN A 221 -24.78 16.55 22.29
N ALA A 222 -24.29 15.61 21.47
CA ALA A 222 -22.89 15.19 21.48
C ALA A 222 -22.03 16.14 20.65
N TYR A 223 -20.83 16.45 21.13
CA TYR A 223 -19.89 17.37 20.51
C TYR A 223 -18.52 16.70 20.33
N ALA A 224 -17.87 16.93 19.21
CA ALA A 224 -16.48 16.54 18.96
C ALA A 224 -15.55 17.75 19.14
N ASP A 225 -14.29 17.51 19.50
CA ASP A 225 -13.26 18.54 19.50
C ASP A 225 -12.53 18.56 18.17
N ILE A 226 -12.74 19.62 17.39
CA ILE A 226 -12.12 19.80 16.08
C ILE A 226 -11.29 21.07 16.13
N GLY A 227 -9.96 20.92 16.11
CA GLY A 227 -9.03 22.05 16.12
C GLY A 227 -9.06 22.90 17.40
N GLY A 228 -9.50 22.34 18.53
CA GLY A 228 -9.65 23.06 19.80
C GLY A 228 -11.04 23.66 20.02
N GLU A 229 -11.96 23.49 19.07
CA GLU A 229 -13.34 23.97 19.18
C GLU A 229 -14.33 22.80 19.31
N LYS A 230 -15.30 22.93 20.22
CA LYS A 230 -16.39 21.95 20.37
C LYS A 230 -17.44 22.19 19.29
N GLN A 231 -17.65 21.21 18.42
CA GLN A 231 -18.65 21.24 17.36
C GLN A 231 -19.65 20.11 17.54
N GLU A 232 -20.94 20.39 17.32
CA GLU A 232 -21.99 19.37 17.43
C GLU A 232 -21.77 18.26 16.40
N ILE A 233 -21.83 17.01 16.87
CA ILE A 233 -21.66 15.84 16.02
C ILE A 233 -22.90 15.71 15.14
N THR A 234 -22.69 15.91 13.84
CA THR A 234 -23.71 15.78 12.80
C THR A 234 -23.20 14.84 11.71
N ALA A 235 -24.09 14.34 10.86
CA ALA A 235 -23.69 13.49 9.73
C ALA A 235 -22.64 14.16 8.82
N ALA A 236 -22.77 15.47 8.57
CA ALA A 236 -21.81 16.23 7.77
C ALA A 236 -20.45 16.40 8.45
N LEU A 237 -20.44 16.52 9.79
CA LEU A 237 -19.20 16.57 10.56
C LEU A 237 -18.48 15.22 10.54
N ILE A 238 -19.20 14.10 10.59
CA ILE A 238 -18.61 12.76 10.46
C ILE A 238 -17.94 12.58 9.09
N GLU A 239 -18.55 13.09 8.01
CA GLU A 239 -18.02 12.93 6.65
C GLU A 239 -16.76 13.75 6.35
N SER A 240 -16.65 14.96 6.89
CA SER A 240 -15.64 15.93 6.45
C SER A 240 -14.84 16.59 7.56
N GLY A 241 -15.31 16.49 8.81
CA GLY A 241 -14.76 17.23 9.95
C GLY A 241 -14.10 16.36 11.01
N MET A 242 -14.52 15.09 11.16
CA MET A 242 -14.02 14.18 12.19
C MET A 242 -12.90 13.28 11.66
N SER A 243 -11.82 13.18 12.43
CA SER A 243 -10.82 12.14 12.24
C SER A 243 -11.30 10.85 12.92
N ILE A 244 -11.88 9.94 12.15
CA ILE A 244 -12.38 8.66 12.69
C ILE A 244 -11.44 7.47 12.41
N GLU A 245 -10.53 7.59 11.43
CA GLU A 245 -9.66 6.51 10.95
C GLU A 245 -8.89 5.84 12.10
N SER A 246 -8.28 6.64 12.97
CA SER A 246 -7.53 6.12 14.12
C SER A 246 -8.38 5.39 15.17
N TYR A 247 -9.70 5.53 15.11
CA TYR A 247 -10.67 4.93 16.03
C TYR A 247 -11.35 3.70 15.44
N ILE A 248 -11.09 3.40 14.17
CA ILE A 248 -11.43 2.13 13.54
C ILE A 248 -10.33 1.13 13.91
N LYS A 249 -10.63 0.23 14.84
CA LYS A 249 -9.68 -0.73 15.41
C LYS A 249 -9.95 -2.12 14.87
N LEU A 250 -8.89 -2.81 14.49
CA LEU A 250 -8.96 -4.23 14.11
C LEU A 250 -9.26 -5.06 15.36
N ASP A 251 -10.22 -5.96 15.25
CA ASP A 251 -10.66 -6.88 16.30
C ASP A 251 -10.25 -8.32 16.00
N GLU A 252 -10.49 -8.80 14.78
CA GLU A 252 -10.17 -10.18 14.40
C GLU A 252 -9.60 -10.23 12.98
N LYS A 253 -8.73 -11.20 12.74
CA LYS A 253 -8.19 -11.51 11.42
C LYS A 253 -8.26 -13.02 11.21
N HIS A 254 -9.01 -13.43 10.19
CA HIS A 254 -9.20 -14.84 9.84
C HIS A 254 -8.61 -15.13 8.46
N LEU A 255 -7.57 -15.96 8.41
CA LEU A 255 -6.98 -16.48 7.18
C LEU A 255 -7.45 -17.93 6.97
N THR A 256 -8.37 -18.12 6.03
CA THR A 256 -9.03 -19.41 5.79
C THR A 256 -8.54 -20.05 4.50
N PHE A 257 -8.14 -21.32 4.59
CA PHE A 257 -7.77 -22.17 3.46
C PHE A 257 -8.86 -23.21 3.25
N ASN A 258 -9.69 -23.02 2.22
CA ASN A 258 -10.72 -23.96 1.83
C ASN A 258 -10.13 -24.97 0.84
N ILE A 259 -10.02 -26.22 1.27
CA ILE A 259 -9.55 -27.34 0.44
C ILE A 259 -10.78 -28.13 0.02
N GLU A 260 -11.01 -28.18 -1.29
CA GLU A 260 -12.22 -28.77 -1.87
C GLU A 260 -11.87 -29.68 -3.04
N GLU A 261 -12.74 -30.66 -3.28
CA GLU A 261 -12.72 -31.48 -4.48
C GLU A 261 -13.83 -30.98 -5.41
N LYS A 262 -13.45 -30.49 -6.59
CA LYS A 262 -14.37 -29.91 -7.57
C LYS A 262 -13.93 -30.28 -8.98
N ASP A 263 -14.86 -30.77 -9.80
CA ASP A 263 -14.63 -31.12 -11.20
C ASP A 263 -13.38 -32.02 -11.39
N ASP A 264 -13.25 -33.09 -10.60
CA ASP A 264 -12.10 -34.02 -10.56
C ASP A 264 -10.75 -33.36 -10.22
N ASN A 265 -10.76 -32.17 -9.65
CA ASN A 265 -9.58 -31.48 -9.15
C ASN A 265 -9.65 -31.24 -7.65
N TYR A 266 -8.50 -31.28 -6.98
CA TYR A 266 -8.34 -30.61 -5.70
C TYR A 266 -8.04 -29.13 -5.95
N GLU A 267 -8.82 -28.27 -5.31
CA GLU A 267 -8.63 -26.82 -5.30
C GLU A 267 -8.34 -26.33 -3.88
N VAL A 268 -7.42 -25.37 -3.76
CA VAL A 268 -7.19 -24.64 -2.50
C VAL A 268 -7.46 -23.17 -2.76
N ASN A 269 -8.51 -22.68 -2.12
CA ASN A 269 -8.94 -21.29 -2.20
C ASN A 269 -8.66 -20.60 -0.85
N VAL A 270 -8.07 -19.42 -0.90
CA VAL A 270 -7.71 -18.64 0.29
C VAL A 270 -8.67 -17.47 0.43
N GLU A 271 -9.27 -17.36 1.61
CA GLU A 271 -10.13 -16.27 2.01
C GLU A 271 -9.47 -15.56 3.20
N LEU A 272 -9.37 -14.23 3.14
CA LEU A 272 -8.82 -13.43 4.22
C LEU A 272 -9.86 -12.41 4.66
N GLU A 273 -10.34 -12.56 5.88
CA GLU A 273 -11.39 -11.76 6.50
C GLU A 273 -10.81 -10.93 7.65
N PHE A 274 -11.12 -9.64 7.67
CA PHE A 274 -10.75 -8.73 8.73
C PHE A 274 -11.99 -8.14 9.37
N THR A 275 -12.10 -8.27 10.69
CA THR A 275 -13.19 -7.70 11.48
C THR A 275 -12.69 -6.47 12.22
N TYR A 276 -13.39 -5.35 12.08
CA TYR A 276 -13.07 -4.10 12.75
C TYR A 276 -14.25 -3.59 13.59
N HIS A 277 -13.95 -2.75 14.59
CA HIS A 277 -14.94 -2.04 15.39
C HIS A 277 -14.51 -0.58 15.62
N PHE A 278 -15.45 0.27 16.04
CA PHE A 278 -15.15 1.66 16.37
C PHE A 278 -14.93 1.80 17.89
N ALA A 279 -13.78 2.31 18.31
CA ALA A 279 -13.38 2.30 19.71
C ALA A 279 -12.80 3.62 20.18
N GLU A 280 -13.08 3.95 21.43
CA GLU A 280 -12.40 5.00 22.22
C GLU A 280 -12.48 6.41 21.61
N TYR A 281 -13.53 6.74 20.86
CA TYR A 281 -13.66 8.08 20.29
C TYR A 281 -14.07 9.09 21.36
N PRO A 282 -13.27 10.13 21.63
CA PRO A 282 -13.60 11.12 22.64
C PRO A 282 -14.70 12.06 22.13
N TYR A 283 -15.75 12.23 22.93
CA TYR A 283 -16.81 13.21 22.65
C TYR A 283 -17.25 13.92 23.94
N TYR A 284 -18.04 14.97 23.80
CA TYR A 284 -18.39 15.86 24.89
C TYR A 284 -19.90 16.06 24.92
N VAL A 285 -20.46 16.09 26.12
CA VAL A 285 -21.87 16.45 26.35
C VAL A 285 -21.91 17.67 27.26
N LYS A 286 -22.80 18.61 26.97
CA LYS A 286 -22.94 19.82 27.80
C LYS A 286 -23.59 19.47 29.13
N LYS A 287 -22.99 19.90 30.25
CA LYS A 287 -23.61 19.69 31.58
C LYS A 287 -24.88 20.51 31.69
N GLY A 288 -26.00 19.86 32.04
CA GLY A 288 -27.25 20.57 32.31
C GLY A 288 -27.09 21.47 33.53
N HIS A 289 -27.16 22.79 33.35
CA HIS A 289 -27.41 23.69 34.48
C HIS A 289 -28.85 23.44 34.94
N SER A 290 -29.02 22.81 36.10
CA SER A 290 -30.29 22.87 36.80
C SER A 290 -30.50 24.33 37.21
N SER A 291 -31.32 25.05 36.45
CA SER A 291 -31.77 26.38 36.84
C SER A 291 -32.65 26.22 38.07
N VAL A 292 -32.05 26.34 39.25
CA VAL A 292 -32.82 26.69 40.45
C VAL A 292 -33.43 28.06 40.15
N PRO A 293 -34.77 28.23 40.20
CA PRO A 293 -35.38 29.54 40.03
C PRO A 293 -34.92 30.43 41.19
N ASP A 294 -34.36 31.60 40.88
CA ASP A 294 -34.03 32.63 41.86
C ASP A 294 -35.30 33.04 42.63
N GLU A 295 -35.44 32.54 43.85
CA GLU A 295 -36.32 33.16 44.85
C GLU A 295 -35.56 34.31 45.51
N TYR A 296 -36.10 35.51 45.33
CA TYR A 296 -35.64 36.75 45.93
C TYR A 296 -35.65 36.67 47.46
N GLU A 297 -34.52 36.94 48.10
CA GLU A 297 -34.49 37.68 49.37
C GLU A 297 -33.31 38.68 49.39
N SER A 298 -33.51 39.69 50.22
CA SER A 298 -33.08 41.09 50.08
C SER A 298 -31.61 41.43 50.37
N MET A 299 -31.26 42.63 49.91
CA MET A 299 -30.07 43.45 50.19
C MET A 299 -29.46 43.27 51.59
N GLU A 300 -28.13 43.18 51.67
CA GLU A 300 -27.25 44.28 52.12
C GLU A 300 -25.76 43.88 52.09
N GLY A 301 -24.91 44.76 51.55
CA GLY A 301 -23.55 44.97 52.06
C GLY A 301 -22.37 44.22 51.41
N SER A 302 -21.38 45.02 51.03
CA SER A 302 -19.93 44.70 50.96
C SER A 302 -19.35 44.28 49.61
N THR A 303 -18.63 45.25 49.04
CA THR A 303 -17.54 45.08 48.08
C THR A 303 -16.38 44.32 48.72
N ASP A 304 -15.99 43.17 48.17
CA ASP A 304 -14.58 42.77 48.20
C ASP A 304 -14.24 41.86 47.01
N GLY A 305 -13.05 42.07 46.44
CA GLY A 305 -12.58 41.46 45.21
C GLY A 305 -12.22 39.99 45.38
N GLY A 306 -13.10 39.09 44.96
CA GLY A 306 -12.79 37.69 44.75
C GLY A 306 -12.48 37.41 43.29
N THR A 307 -11.29 36.88 43.00
CA THR A 307 -10.96 36.19 41.73
C THR A 307 -12.14 35.29 41.34
N PRO A 308 -12.62 35.30 40.08
CA PRO A 308 -13.75 34.44 39.71
C PRO A 308 -13.36 32.99 40.03
N ALA A 309 -14.23 32.28 40.76
CA ALA A 309 -14.09 30.86 40.97
C ALA A 309 -13.88 30.18 39.59
N PRO A 310 -12.98 29.19 39.46
CA PRO A 310 -12.82 28.47 38.20
C PRO A 310 -14.20 27.97 37.78
N LYS A 311 -14.65 28.41 36.60
CA LYS A 311 -15.92 27.92 36.03
C LYS A 311 -15.90 26.40 36.11
N PRO A 312 -16.95 25.74 36.65
CA PRO A 312 -17.06 24.29 36.49
C PRO A 312 -17.01 24.01 34.99
N ASP A 313 -16.14 23.09 34.58
CA ASP A 313 -16.01 22.68 33.18
C ASP A 313 -17.41 22.41 32.60
N GLU A 314 -17.84 23.26 31.65
CA GLU A 314 -19.20 23.27 31.07
C GLU A 314 -19.49 21.96 30.30
N TRP A 315 -18.46 21.15 30.09
CA TRP A 315 -18.50 19.91 29.33
C TRP A 315 -18.20 18.69 30.21
N GLU A 316 -18.85 17.58 29.87
CA GLU A 316 -18.52 16.25 30.37
C GLU A 316 -17.84 15.48 29.23
N SER A 317 -16.59 15.09 29.43
CA SER A 317 -15.87 14.22 28.48
C SER A 317 -16.39 12.80 28.59
N LYS A 318 -16.75 12.22 27.47
CA LYS A 318 -17.16 10.83 27.29
C LYS A 318 -16.29 10.17 26.23
N SER A 319 -16.35 8.85 26.19
CA SER A 319 -15.68 8.04 25.18
C SER A 319 -16.70 7.08 24.59
N LEU A 320 -16.78 7.02 23.26
CA LEU A 320 -17.63 6.09 22.56
C LEU A 320 -16.80 4.90 22.09
N THR A 321 -17.13 3.73 22.62
CA THR A 321 -16.74 2.45 22.04
C THR A 321 -18.01 1.78 21.57
N TRP A 322 -18.06 1.51 20.27
CA TRP A 322 -19.15 0.83 19.62
C TRP A 322 -18.68 -0.58 19.25
N ASN A 323 -18.82 -1.47 20.23
CA ASN A 323 -18.58 -2.90 20.10
C ASN A 323 -19.72 -3.59 20.88
N ASN A 324 -20.54 -4.41 20.21
CA ASN A 324 -21.54 -5.19 20.91
C ASN A 324 -21.51 -6.67 20.48
N SER A 325 -21.19 -7.51 21.45
CA SER A 325 -20.96 -8.95 21.34
C SER A 325 -22.22 -9.78 21.11
N THR A 326 -23.35 -9.18 20.68
CA THR A 326 -24.62 -9.92 20.46
C THR A 326 -25.36 -9.64 19.15
N ASN A 327 -24.92 -8.73 18.29
CA ASN A 327 -25.19 -8.72 16.84
C ASN A 327 -24.61 -7.46 16.19
N ALA A 328 -23.72 -7.69 15.22
CA ALA A 328 -23.52 -6.90 14.00
C ALA A 328 -23.05 -5.45 14.11
N PHE A 329 -21.74 -5.20 14.29
CA PHE A 329 -21.02 -4.08 13.63
C PHE A 329 -19.54 -4.40 13.35
N ALA A 330 -19.26 -5.70 13.14
CA ALA A 330 -18.05 -6.17 12.50
C ALA A 330 -18.20 -5.93 10.99
N TYR A 331 -17.40 -5.04 10.40
CA TYR A 331 -17.31 -4.95 8.94
C TYR A 331 -16.17 -5.84 8.47
N SER A 332 -16.57 -6.93 7.83
CA SER A 332 -15.67 -7.93 7.27
C SER A 332 -15.14 -7.47 5.92
N VAL A 333 -13.86 -7.17 5.84
CA VAL A 333 -13.20 -6.98 4.56
C VAL A 333 -12.64 -8.31 4.08
N THR A 334 -13.23 -8.86 3.02
CA THR A 334 -12.67 -10.00 2.29
C THR A 334 -11.77 -9.53 1.15
N LEU A 335 -10.52 -10.00 1.13
CA LEU A 335 -9.64 -9.88 -0.03
C LEU A 335 -9.93 -11.02 -1.02
N PRO A 336 -9.77 -10.81 -2.34
CA PRO A 336 -10.28 -11.72 -3.36
C PRO A 336 -9.79 -13.16 -3.16
N ASP A 337 -10.69 -14.12 -3.39
CA ASP A 337 -10.39 -15.55 -3.37
C ASP A 337 -9.19 -15.83 -4.26
N ALA A 338 -8.08 -16.19 -3.62
CA ALA A 338 -6.89 -16.62 -4.33
C ALA A 338 -6.95 -18.14 -4.47
N GLN A 339 -7.23 -18.63 -5.68
CA GLN A 339 -6.97 -20.04 -5.99
C GLN A 339 -5.45 -20.23 -6.09
N ILE A 340 -4.86 -20.80 -5.05
CA ILE A 340 -3.40 -21.03 -4.97
C ILE A 340 -2.98 -22.41 -5.47
N TYR A 341 -3.95 -23.30 -5.66
CA TYR A 341 -3.71 -24.65 -6.11
C TYR A 341 -4.93 -25.17 -6.86
N LYS A 342 -4.67 -25.81 -7.99
CA LYS A 342 -5.65 -26.58 -8.76
C LYS A 342 -4.92 -27.67 -9.51
N ASN A 343 -5.15 -28.92 -9.11
CA ASN A 343 -4.59 -30.09 -9.80
C ASN A 343 -5.58 -31.26 -9.75
N PRO A 344 -5.49 -32.19 -10.71
CA PRO A 344 -6.34 -33.38 -10.73
C PRO A 344 -6.23 -34.18 -9.43
N VAL A 345 -7.34 -34.81 -9.01
CA VAL A 345 -7.39 -35.62 -7.78
C VAL A 345 -6.32 -36.73 -7.77
N GLU A 346 -5.95 -37.26 -8.94
CA GLU A 346 -4.90 -38.26 -9.09
C GLU A 346 -3.50 -37.75 -8.72
N ALA A 347 -3.25 -36.44 -8.91
CA ALA A 347 -2.00 -35.81 -8.49
C ALA A 347 -1.89 -35.80 -6.95
N LYS A 348 -3.04 -35.70 -6.26
CA LYS A 348 -3.21 -35.58 -4.81
C LYS A 348 -2.61 -34.29 -4.24
N LEU A 349 -3.34 -33.63 -3.36
CA LEU A 349 -2.75 -32.58 -2.52
C LEU A 349 -2.02 -33.22 -1.33
N GLY A 350 -0.72 -32.97 -1.21
CA GLY A 350 0.14 -33.53 -0.17
C GLY A 350 0.49 -32.53 0.93
N ARG A 351 0.88 -31.31 0.54
CA ARG A 351 1.38 -30.29 1.46
C ARG A 351 0.79 -28.92 1.17
N LEU A 352 0.62 -28.13 2.22
CA LEU A 352 0.26 -26.71 2.14
C LEU A 352 1.28 -25.90 2.93
N PHE A 353 1.95 -24.98 2.24
CA PHE A 353 2.91 -24.05 2.82
C PHE A 353 2.26 -22.68 2.98
N ILE A 354 2.25 -22.16 4.20
CA ILE A 354 1.63 -20.90 4.58
C ILE A 354 2.71 -20.00 5.15
N TYR A 355 3.14 -19.02 4.35
CA TYR A 355 4.02 -17.95 4.77
C TYR A 355 3.15 -16.73 5.07
N TYR A 356 3.01 -16.34 6.34
CA TYR A 356 2.11 -15.25 6.73
C TYR A 356 2.79 -14.24 7.65
N TYR A 357 2.29 -13.00 7.63
CA TYR A 357 2.73 -11.94 8.52
C TYR A 357 1.80 -11.88 9.75
N PRO A 358 2.33 -12.11 10.97
CA PRO A 358 1.56 -12.00 12.20
C PRO A 358 1.01 -10.59 12.41
N ASN A 359 -0.25 -10.49 12.86
CA ASN A 359 -0.79 -9.21 13.30
C ASN A 359 -0.53 -8.99 14.81
N TYR A 360 0.56 -8.28 15.11
CA TYR A 360 0.97 -8.01 16.49
C TYR A 360 0.17 -6.94 17.24
N ASN A 361 -0.91 -6.42 16.65
CA ASN A 361 -1.78 -5.44 17.29
C ASN A 361 -3.01 -6.09 17.92
N LEU A 362 -3.36 -7.29 17.46
CA LEU A 362 -4.41 -8.11 18.02
C LEU A 362 -4.02 -8.64 19.40
N LYS A 363 -4.95 -8.54 20.34
CA LYS A 363 -4.76 -8.93 21.73
C LYS A 363 -5.90 -9.87 22.13
N PRO A 364 -5.68 -11.19 22.03
CA PRO A 364 -6.74 -12.14 22.30
C PRO A 364 -7.11 -12.12 23.78
N GLU A 365 -8.41 -12.03 24.07
CA GLU A 365 -8.87 -12.14 25.45
C GLU A 365 -8.80 -13.60 25.92
N PRO A 366 -8.25 -13.87 27.13
CA PRO A 366 -8.13 -15.24 27.62
C PRO A 366 -9.47 -15.98 27.65
N GLY A 367 -9.55 -17.13 26.98
CA GLY A 367 -10.74 -17.98 26.96
C GLY A 367 -11.83 -17.55 25.97
N THR A 368 -11.57 -16.57 25.11
CA THR A 368 -12.46 -16.17 24.02
C THR A 368 -11.79 -16.39 22.65
N ASP A 369 -12.61 -16.41 21.61
CA ASP A 369 -12.15 -16.36 20.22
C ASP A 369 -12.02 -14.92 19.68
N SER A 370 -12.15 -13.91 20.55
CA SER A 370 -12.09 -12.48 20.17
C SER A 370 -10.68 -11.93 20.26
N GLY A 371 -10.35 -10.95 19.42
CA GLY A 371 -9.02 -10.35 19.44
C GLY A 371 -7.94 -11.22 18.77
N VAL A 372 -8.32 -12.18 17.92
CA VAL A 372 -7.42 -13.25 17.43
C VAL A 372 -6.92 -13.05 16.00
N ASP A 373 -5.64 -13.37 15.80
CA ASP A 373 -5.05 -13.64 14.49
C ASP A 373 -5.13 -15.15 14.23
N LYS A 374 -6.17 -15.60 13.52
CA LYS A 374 -6.56 -17.00 13.39
C LYS A 374 -6.36 -17.51 11.98
N ILE A 375 -5.75 -18.70 11.87
CA ILE A 375 -5.55 -19.43 10.63
C ILE A 375 -6.46 -20.65 10.64
N ILE A 376 -7.33 -20.77 9.64
CA ILE A 376 -8.30 -21.85 9.53
C ILE A 376 -7.91 -22.71 8.33
N ILE A 377 -7.67 -23.99 8.57
CA ILE A 377 -7.44 -24.98 7.50
C ILE A 377 -8.71 -25.81 7.42
N ASN A 378 -9.50 -25.54 6.40
CA ASN A 378 -10.78 -26.18 6.17
C ASN A 378 -10.61 -27.28 5.12
N ASN A 379 -10.18 -28.44 5.58
CA ASN A 379 -10.12 -29.63 4.75
C ASN A 379 -11.53 -30.20 4.60
N LYS A 380 -12.22 -29.89 3.50
CA LYS A 380 -13.56 -30.44 3.21
C LYS A 380 -13.49 -31.80 2.48
N THR A 381 -12.29 -32.35 2.33
CA THR A 381 -12.01 -33.57 1.56
C THR A 381 -11.57 -34.71 2.49
N ASN A 382 -11.59 -35.94 1.99
CA ASN A 382 -11.13 -37.12 2.75
C ASN A 382 -9.62 -37.37 2.62
N ILE A 383 -8.80 -36.34 2.39
CA ILE A 383 -7.35 -36.50 2.34
C ILE A 383 -6.85 -36.95 3.71
N THR A 384 -6.20 -38.12 3.73
CA THR A 384 -5.55 -38.72 4.90
C THR A 384 -4.04 -38.53 4.74
N LYS A 385 -3.37 -37.92 5.73
CA LYS A 385 -1.93 -37.53 5.73
C LYS A 385 -1.59 -36.23 4.99
N PHE A 386 -2.49 -35.25 5.04
CA PHE A 386 -2.18 -33.89 4.60
C PHE A 386 -1.23 -33.19 5.59
N GLN A 387 -0.28 -32.41 5.09
CA GLN A 387 0.69 -31.70 5.93
C GLN A 387 0.62 -30.20 5.71
N CYS A 388 0.44 -29.44 6.79
CA CYS A 388 0.47 -27.99 6.77
C CYS A 388 1.75 -27.47 7.40
N TYR A 389 2.43 -26.57 6.70
CA TYR A 389 3.62 -25.86 7.16
C TYR A 389 3.27 -24.39 7.35
N ILE A 390 3.22 -23.92 8.59
CA ILE A 390 2.77 -22.57 8.93
C ILE A 390 3.95 -21.78 9.51
N LEU A 391 4.42 -20.80 8.75
CA LEU A 391 5.66 -20.09 9.02
C LEU A 391 5.41 -18.58 9.13
N LYS A 392 5.56 -18.05 10.35
CA LYS A 392 5.59 -16.62 10.62
C LYS A 392 6.72 -15.97 9.83
N GLN A 393 6.40 -14.88 9.12
CA GLN A 393 7.34 -14.04 8.40
C GLN A 393 7.68 -12.79 9.19
N ARG A 394 8.91 -12.33 9.05
CA ARG A 394 9.41 -11.09 9.67
C ARG A 394 9.04 -9.89 8.82
N THR A 395 8.70 -8.77 9.47
CA THR A 395 8.58 -7.45 8.82
C THR A 395 9.81 -6.58 9.09
N ASP A 396 10.27 -5.88 8.06
CA ASP A 396 11.31 -4.83 8.09
C ASP A 396 10.81 -3.53 8.74
N ALA A 397 9.49 -3.34 8.82
CA ALA A 397 8.87 -2.18 9.46
C ALA A 397 9.08 -2.13 10.98
N LEU A 398 9.49 -3.25 11.61
CA LEU A 398 9.74 -3.34 13.04
C LEU A 398 11.24 -3.50 13.32
N SER A 399 11.76 -2.67 14.22
CA SER A 399 13.11 -2.87 14.76
C SER A 399 13.22 -4.23 15.47
N ASN A 400 14.43 -4.80 15.54
CA ASN A 400 14.67 -6.07 16.26
C ASN A 400 14.10 -6.06 17.68
N ASN A 401 14.26 -4.94 18.40
CA ASN A 401 13.77 -4.80 19.76
C ASN A 401 12.24 -4.77 19.82
N SER A 402 11.59 -4.02 18.92
CA SER A 402 10.13 -3.97 18.83
C SER A 402 9.57 -5.34 18.47
N LEU A 403 10.15 -6.01 17.47
CA LEU A 403 9.75 -7.34 17.03
C LEU A 403 9.88 -8.36 18.16
N LYS A 404 11.01 -8.37 18.87
CA LYS A 404 11.23 -9.24 20.03
C LYS A 404 10.12 -9.09 21.09
N THR A 405 9.78 -7.85 21.44
CA THR A 405 8.72 -7.59 22.44
C THR A 405 7.34 -7.97 21.92
N LYS A 406 7.04 -7.69 20.65
CA LYS A 406 5.76 -8.06 20.01
C LYS A 406 5.60 -9.59 19.93
N GLU A 407 6.65 -10.31 19.53
CA GLU A 407 6.70 -11.77 19.50
C GLU A 407 6.48 -12.42 20.88
N ASN A 408 6.97 -11.80 21.96
CA ASN A 408 6.72 -12.31 23.31
C ASN A 408 5.22 -12.35 23.67
N GLY A 409 4.45 -11.37 23.20
CA GLY A 409 3.01 -11.26 23.46
C GLY A 409 2.12 -11.84 22.36
N TYR A 410 2.69 -12.30 21.25
CA TYR A 410 1.93 -12.84 20.14
C TYR A 410 1.58 -14.31 20.37
N LYS A 411 0.31 -14.65 20.15
CA LYS A 411 -0.22 -16.01 20.24
C LYS A 411 -0.89 -16.38 18.92
N ALA A 412 -0.35 -17.37 18.23
CA ALA A 412 -0.96 -17.90 17.01
C ALA A 412 -2.18 -18.77 17.34
N TYR A 413 -3.27 -18.61 16.59
CA TYR A 413 -4.44 -19.46 16.65
C TYR A 413 -4.59 -20.23 15.34
N VAL A 414 -4.66 -21.55 15.43
CA VAL A 414 -4.83 -22.44 14.28
C VAL A 414 -5.99 -23.40 14.55
N GLU A 415 -6.95 -23.42 13.63
CA GLU A 415 -8.08 -24.33 13.66
C GLU A 415 -8.05 -25.22 12.42
N ILE A 416 -7.98 -26.54 12.63
CA ILE A 416 -8.08 -27.52 11.56
C ILE A 416 -9.49 -28.13 11.57
N LYS A 417 -10.22 -27.96 10.48
CA LYS A 417 -11.52 -28.58 10.26
C LYS A 417 -11.34 -29.73 9.28
N ASN A 418 -11.53 -30.96 9.74
CA ASN A 418 -11.45 -32.18 8.94
C ASN A 418 -12.80 -32.93 8.99
N PRO A 419 -13.22 -33.61 7.91
CA PRO A 419 -14.29 -34.61 7.99
C PRO A 419 -13.82 -35.80 8.81
N SER A 420 -14.75 -36.70 9.18
CA SER A 420 -14.48 -37.88 10.02
C SER A 420 -13.38 -38.82 9.48
N GLY A 421 -13.06 -38.75 8.19
CA GLY A 421 -11.97 -39.51 7.55
C GLY A 421 -10.73 -38.70 7.21
N GLY A 422 -10.70 -37.37 7.41
CA GLY A 422 -9.56 -36.52 7.07
C GLY A 422 -8.53 -36.42 8.19
N SER A 423 -7.27 -36.16 7.84
CA SER A 423 -6.23 -35.87 8.84
C SER A 423 -5.20 -34.86 8.34
N CYS A 424 -4.81 -33.95 9.24
CA CYS A 424 -3.77 -32.95 8.98
C CYS A 424 -2.72 -32.98 10.09
N GLU A 425 -1.45 -33.02 9.70
CA GLU A 425 -0.30 -32.72 10.57
C GLU A 425 0.06 -31.24 10.40
N VAL A 426 0.39 -30.55 11.48
CA VAL A 426 0.78 -29.13 11.47
C VAL A 426 2.23 -29.00 11.90
N PHE A 427 3.02 -28.32 11.08
CA PHE A 427 4.42 -28.01 11.31
C PHE A 427 4.57 -26.49 11.38
N HIS A 428 5.23 -25.95 12.41
CA HIS A 428 5.21 -24.50 12.62
C HIS A 428 6.45 -23.95 13.35
N ASN A 429 6.67 -22.64 13.20
CA ASN A 429 7.70 -21.87 13.92
C ASN A 429 7.12 -20.97 15.04
N PHE A 430 5.88 -21.20 15.48
CA PHE A 430 5.23 -20.34 16.49
C PHE A 430 6.00 -20.19 17.80
N LYS A 431 6.72 -21.25 18.22
CA LYS A 431 7.53 -21.24 19.45
C LYS A 431 8.86 -20.50 19.30
N ASP A 432 9.26 -20.16 18.08
CA ASP A 432 10.47 -19.39 17.82
C ASP A 432 10.16 -17.89 17.83
N ASN A 433 10.97 -17.12 18.55
CA ASN A 433 10.91 -15.67 18.50
C ASN A 433 11.77 -15.19 17.32
N ILE A 434 11.13 -14.84 16.22
CA ILE A 434 11.81 -14.41 14.98
C ILE A 434 12.52 -13.05 15.11
N GLY A 435 12.36 -12.35 16.25
CA GLY A 435 13.13 -11.17 16.64
C GLY A 435 14.37 -11.46 17.50
N GLY A 436 14.70 -12.73 17.76
CA GLY A 436 15.85 -13.13 18.57
C GLY A 436 15.60 -13.08 20.09
N GLY A 437 14.34 -13.18 20.51
CA GLY A 437 13.97 -13.34 21.92
C GLY A 437 14.12 -14.77 22.45
N SER A 438 14.07 -14.92 23.78
CA SER A 438 14.17 -16.22 24.48
C SER A 438 12.81 -16.81 24.87
N SER A 439 11.71 -16.13 24.54
CA SER A 439 10.35 -16.50 24.94
C SER A 439 9.34 -16.19 23.83
N THR A 440 8.28 -16.97 23.77
CA THR A 440 7.09 -16.79 22.93
C THR A 440 5.87 -17.21 23.72
N THR A 441 4.67 -16.78 23.32
CA THR A 441 3.43 -17.30 23.89
C THR A 441 3.06 -18.62 23.21
N GLU A 442 2.59 -19.60 23.99
CA GLU A 442 2.18 -20.91 23.46
C GLU A 442 1.01 -20.77 22.46
N PRO A 443 1.13 -21.33 21.23
CA PRO A 443 0.06 -21.27 20.25
C PRO A 443 -1.15 -22.10 20.67
N SER A 444 -2.31 -21.78 20.11
CA SER A 444 -3.51 -22.61 20.20
C SER A 444 -3.71 -23.32 18.87
N ILE A 445 -3.50 -24.64 18.84
CA ILE A 445 -3.71 -25.47 17.64
C ILE A 445 -4.78 -26.50 17.98
N THR A 446 -5.84 -26.57 17.16
CA THR A 446 -6.98 -27.46 17.38
C THR A 446 -7.29 -28.29 16.13
N GLY A 447 -7.80 -29.51 16.31
CA GLY A 447 -8.21 -30.39 15.21
C GLY A 447 -7.08 -31.05 14.40
N ALA A 448 -5.82 -30.75 14.70
CA ALA A 448 -4.66 -31.41 14.12
C ALA A 448 -4.45 -32.82 14.71
N VAL A 449 -3.94 -33.75 13.89
CA VAL A 449 -3.58 -35.11 14.34
C VAL A 449 -2.18 -35.14 14.97
N GLY A 450 -1.34 -34.15 14.65
CA GLY A 450 -0.07 -33.89 15.31
C GLY A 450 0.39 -32.45 15.09
N ASP A 451 0.99 -31.85 16.11
CA ASP A 451 1.57 -30.51 16.10
C ASP A 451 3.07 -30.55 16.37
N TYR A 452 3.86 -30.10 15.40
CA TYR A 452 5.31 -30.22 15.40
C TYR A 452 5.93 -28.83 15.32
N SER A 453 6.39 -28.35 16.47
CA SER A 453 7.17 -27.11 16.52
C SER A 453 8.61 -27.34 16.03
N TYR A 454 9.21 -26.30 15.47
CA TYR A 454 10.58 -26.26 14.94
C TYR A 454 11.67 -26.83 15.87
N ALA A 455 11.50 -26.80 17.19
CA ALA A 455 12.43 -27.38 18.16
C ALA A 455 12.51 -28.93 18.11
N THR A 456 11.76 -29.59 17.22
CA THR A 456 11.76 -31.06 17.07
C THR A 456 12.68 -31.53 15.93
N PRO A 457 13.47 -32.61 16.10
CA PRO A 457 14.36 -33.17 15.07
C PRO A 457 13.70 -33.61 13.76
N GLN A 458 12.37 -33.62 13.69
CA GLN A 458 11.58 -34.10 12.56
C GLN A 458 11.47 -33.04 11.45
N LEU A 459 11.57 -31.74 11.79
CA LEU A 459 11.48 -30.63 10.85
C LEU A 459 12.81 -30.32 10.14
N THR A 460 13.94 -30.48 10.85
CA THR A 460 15.30 -30.22 10.32
C THR A 460 15.73 -31.17 9.20
N THR A 461 15.02 -32.29 9.00
CA THR A 461 15.25 -33.21 7.87
C THR A 461 14.46 -32.82 6.61
N ARG A 462 13.49 -31.91 6.72
CA ARG A 462 12.59 -31.51 5.62
C ARG A 462 12.67 -30.03 5.25
N PHE A 463 13.20 -29.20 6.14
CA PHE A 463 13.45 -27.79 5.91
C PHE A 463 14.89 -27.49 6.29
N GLU A 464 15.60 -26.82 5.39
CA GLU A 464 16.91 -26.28 5.68
C GLU A 464 16.75 -24.83 6.09
N LYS A 465 17.24 -24.52 7.30
CA LYS A 465 17.40 -23.13 7.73
C LYS A 465 18.52 -22.52 6.90
N GLN A 466 18.16 -21.61 6.02
CA GLN A 466 19.10 -20.86 5.19
C GLN A 466 19.22 -19.43 5.69
N GLU A 467 20.44 -18.96 5.87
CA GLU A 467 20.67 -17.52 6.04
C GLU A 467 20.61 -16.88 4.65
N VAL A 468 19.75 -15.88 4.50
CA VAL A 468 19.61 -15.06 3.31
C VAL A 468 19.98 -13.64 3.66
N LEU A 469 20.75 -13.02 2.77
CA LEU A 469 21.08 -11.62 2.81
C LEU A 469 20.10 -10.86 1.91
N SER A 470 19.29 -9.99 2.51
CA SER A 470 18.42 -9.08 1.78
C SER A 470 19.19 -7.84 1.35
N TYR A 471 18.95 -7.40 0.12
CA TYR A 471 19.47 -6.18 -0.48
C TYR A 471 18.32 -5.22 -0.76
N LYS A 472 18.49 -3.96 -0.35
CA LYS A 472 17.68 -2.85 -0.85
C LYS A 472 18.19 -2.47 -2.22
N LEU A 473 17.32 -2.60 -3.22
CA LEU A 473 17.61 -2.20 -4.60
C LEU A 473 17.16 -0.75 -4.84
N THR A 474 18.01 0.05 -5.45
CA THR A 474 17.67 1.38 -5.97
C THR A 474 18.10 1.46 -7.42
N LEU A 475 17.15 1.65 -8.33
CA LEU A 475 17.38 1.85 -9.76
C LEU A 475 17.14 3.32 -10.10
N ASP A 476 18.18 3.99 -10.58
CA ASP A 476 18.15 5.36 -11.06
C ASP A 476 18.31 5.40 -12.58
N VAL A 477 17.40 6.10 -13.26
CA VAL A 477 17.52 6.38 -14.70
C VAL A 477 17.86 7.84 -14.90
N LYS A 478 18.94 8.10 -15.64
CA LYS A 478 19.40 9.45 -15.98
C LYS A 478 19.46 9.64 -17.48
N GLN A 479 19.25 10.89 -17.91
CA GLN A 479 19.49 11.33 -19.28
C GLN A 479 20.40 12.55 -19.24
N GLU A 480 21.55 12.49 -19.90
CA GLU A 480 22.54 13.58 -19.91
C GLU A 480 22.88 14.05 -18.47
N GLY A 481 23.01 13.10 -17.54
CA GLY A 481 23.26 13.36 -16.12
C GLY A 481 22.07 13.87 -15.30
N ARG A 482 20.89 14.10 -15.89
CA ARG A 482 19.68 14.53 -15.17
C ARG A 482 18.81 13.34 -14.77
N PRO A 483 18.35 13.25 -13.51
CA PRO A 483 17.46 12.17 -13.08
C PRO A 483 16.09 12.28 -13.76
N ILE A 484 15.63 11.15 -14.30
CA ILE A 484 14.31 11.01 -14.92
C ILE A 484 13.34 10.33 -13.95
N THR A 485 13.75 9.18 -13.39
CA THR A 485 12.96 8.37 -12.47
C THR A 485 13.88 7.54 -11.56
N THR A 486 13.37 7.20 -10.38
CA THR A 486 14.04 6.35 -9.39
C THR A 486 13.03 5.33 -8.87
N ILE A 487 13.41 4.06 -8.86
CA ILE A 487 12.60 2.95 -8.35
C ILE A 487 13.35 2.26 -7.23
N VAL A 488 12.63 1.93 -6.15
CA VAL A 488 13.18 1.19 -5.02
C VAL A 488 12.49 -0.17 -4.94
N SER A 489 13.27 -1.22 -4.69
CA SER A 489 12.77 -2.58 -4.51
C SER A 489 13.66 -3.37 -3.55
N THR A 490 13.44 -4.68 -3.44
CA THR A 490 14.24 -5.60 -2.62
C THR A 490 14.61 -6.85 -3.39
N MET A 491 15.74 -7.45 -3.05
CA MET A 491 16.23 -8.72 -3.60
C MET A 491 16.89 -9.53 -2.48
N ASN A 492 16.80 -10.85 -2.56
CA ASN A 492 17.30 -11.76 -1.53
C ASN A 492 18.34 -12.70 -2.12
N GLU A 493 19.49 -12.85 -1.47
CA GLU A 493 20.57 -13.77 -1.88
C GLU A 493 20.85 -14.79 -0.78
N LYS A 494 21.01 -16.06 -1.15
CA LYS A 494 21.39 -17.13 -0.20
C LYS A 494 22.84 -16.99 0.25
N ILE A 495 23.06 -16.94 1.56
CA ILE A 495 24.40 -17.04 2.14
C ILE A 495 24.79 -18.52 2.14
N LYS A 496 25.64 -18.92 1.18
CA LYS A 496 26.25 -20.25 1.21
C LYS A 496 27.06 -20.37 2.50
N LYS A 497 26.71 -21.31 3.38
CA LYS A 497 27.62 -21.73 4.46
C LYS A 497 28.88 -22.22 3.79
N SER A 498 30.03 -21.63 4.12
CA SER A 498 31.31 -22.18 3.71
C SER A 498 31.35 -23.62 4.20
N GLU A 499 31.54 -24.58 3.29
CA GLU A 499 31.86 -25.96 3.65
C GLU A 499 33.13 -25.89 4.52
N GLU A 500 32.98 -26.15 5.82
CA GLU A 500 34.10 -26.43 6.74
C GLU A 500 34.52 -27.90 6.65
#